data_AF-A0A9D5M7F2-F1
#
_entry.id   AF-A0A9D5M7F2-F1
#
_cell.length_a   1.000
_cell.length_b   1.000
_cell.length_c   1.000
_cell.angle_alpha   90.00
_cell.angle_beta   90.00
_cell.angle_gamma   90.00
#
_symmetry.space_group_name_H-M   'P 1'
#
loop_
_entity.id
_entity.type
_entity.pdbx_description
1 polymer ?
#
loop_
_entity_poly.entity_id
_entity_poly.type
_entity_poly.pdbx_seq_one_letter_code
_entity_poly.pdbx_strand_id
1 'polypeptide(L)'
;MEKVKVLSLDRIMELFEEIPDPRRPGGNIQHKLVDLLVIILLGVICGCETWIEIEDYAHAKYEWLKTILELPGGVSSNDTYRRLMTRMLPQKLEEAYRQWVLPYVGGCIGKHIAIDGKTICTASNYRLSNEETPEGKLHIISAWVREDGISLGQIKTDEKSNEITAIPKMLDTLDVKGAVVAIDAMGCQVDIAEKIIDREANYLLALKKNQLNLYESVEEYFKWARTEPIEKKQLKEYSYEEHEHGRHVYRTVEVCNDVSWIETVREWKRLSSIVCVTRKGEREGRQTEETAYYISSREWEADEMAKHIQGH
;
A
#
# COMPACT_ATOMS: atom_id res chain seq x y z
N MET A 1 0.24 -14.89 27.52
CA MET A 1 0.46 -13.46 27.25
C MET A 1 1.56 -13.37 26.21
N GLU A 2 1.20 -13.34 24.93
CA GLU A 2 2.15 -12.93 23.89
C GLU A 2 2.62 -11.52 24.24
N LYS A 3 3.93 -11.33 24.38
CA LYS A 3 4.50 -9.99 24.49
C LYS A 3 4.01 -9.22 23.27
N VAL A 4 3.30 -8.12 23.48
CA VAL A 4 3.11 -7.11 22.45
C VAL A 4 4.51 -6.81 21.94
N LYS A 5 4.81 -7.23 20.72
CA LYS A 5 6.04 -6.81 20.07
C LYS A 5 5.83 -5.30 19.87
N VAL A 6 6.65 -4.47 20.51
CA VAL A 6 6.67 -3.01 20.32
C VAL A 6 7.89 -2.61 19.49
N LEU A 7 7.69 -1.79 18.45
CA LEU A 7 8.75 -1.25 17.58
C LEU A 7 9.90 -0.69 18.43
N SER A 8 11.00 -1.44 18.48
CA SER A 8 12.18 -1.09 19.29
C SER A 8 13.16 -0.22 18.50
N LEU A 9 13.63 0.86 19.12
CA LEU A 9 14.72 1.69 18.57
C LEU A 9 16.02 0.90 18.46
N ASP A 10 16.33 0.02 19.42
CA ASP A 10 17.55 -0.79 19.39
C ASP A 10 17.61 -1.65 18.12
N ARG A 11 16.46 -2.21 17.73
CA ARG A 11 16.38 -3.07 16.55
C ARG A 11 16.62 -2.30 15.25
N ILE A 12 16.06 -1.10 15.10
CA ILE A 12 16.30 -0.31 13.88
C ILE A 12 17.74 0.21 13.85
N MET A 13 18.35 0.50 15.01
CA MET A 13 19.76 0.89 15.10
C MET A 13 20.67 -0.24 14.61
N GLU A 14 20.47 -1.47 15.07
CA GLU A 14 21.18 -2.67 14.55
C GLU A 14 21.03 -2.80 13.03
N LEU A 15 19.81 -2.61 12.50
CA LEU A 15 19.56 -2.71 11.07
C LEU A 15 20.21 -1.58 10.26
N PHE A 16 20.38 -0.40 10.85
CA PHE A 16 21.09 0.72 10.24
C PHE A 16 22.62 0.53 10.25
N GLU A 17 23.18 -0.29 11.15
CA GLU A 17 24.61 -0.64 11.12
C GLU A 17 24.97 -1.46 9.88
N GLU A 18 24.03 -2.26 9.37
CA GLU A 18 24.21 -3.08 8.16
C GLU A 18 24.13 -2.25 6.86
N ILE A 19 23.73 -0.97 6.95
CA ILE A 19 23.66 -0.09 5.77
C ILE A 19 25.06 0.40 5.43
N PRO A 20 25.58 0.14 4.20
CA PRO A 20 26.88 0.65 3.78
C PRO A 20 26.89 2.18 3.82
N ASP A 21 27.90 2.77 4.48
CA ASP A 21 28.01 4.22 4.60
C ASP A 21 28.29 4.86 3.22
N PRO A 22 27.36 5.65 2.66
CA PRO A 22 27.54 6.23 1.33
C PRO A 22 28.37 7.53 1.37
N ARG A 23 28.84 7.95 2.55
CA ARG A 23 29.69 9.14 2.71
C ARG A 23 31.10 8.83 2.24
N ARG A 24 31.82 9.86 1.78
CA ARG A 24 33.15 9.70 1.17
C ARG A 24 34.16 9.15 2.19
N PRO A 25 34.84 8.01 1.91
CA PRO A 25 35.97 7.54 2.71
C PRO A 25 37.07 8.61 2.75
N GLY A 26 37.54 8.96 3.95
CA GLY A 26 38.55 10.02 4.16
C GLY A 26 38.02 11.45 4.28
N GLY A 27 36.70 11.66 4.29
CA GLY A 27 36.10 12.94 4.68
C GLY A 27 36.18 13.20 6.19
N ASN A 28 35.92 14.45 6.61
CA ASN A 28 35.75 14.79 8.03
C ASN A 28 34.40 14.25 8.56
N ILE A 29 34.34 12.96 8.88
CA ILE A 29 33.15 12.28 9.39
C ILE A 29 33.12 12.44 10.91
N GLN A 30 32.36 13.42 11.39
CA GLN A 30 32.22 13.70 12.83
C GLN A 30 30.98 13.06 13.47
N HIS A 31 30.03 12.59 12.67
CA HIS A 31 28.75 12.04 13.14
C HIS A 31 28.59 10.58 12.68
N LYS A 32 28.07 9.71 13.55
CA LYS A 32 27.80 8.31 13.19
C LYS A 32 26.66 8.24 12.19
N LEU A 33 26.71 7.25 11.29
CA LEU A 33 25.65 7.05 10.29
C LEU A 33 24.32 6.73 10.97
N VAL A 34 24.35 5.81 11.93
CA VAL A 34 23.17 5.37 12.70
C VAL A 34 22.51 6.56 13.40
N ASP A 35 23.28 7.40 14.12
CA ASP A 35 22.76 8.59 14.78
C ASP A 35 22.00 9.50 13.81
N LEU A 36 22.57 9.75 12.62
CA LEU A 36 21.92 10.59 11.61
C LEU A 36 20.61 9.97 11.12
N LEU A 37 20.61 8.66 10.83
CA LEU A 37 19.42 7.97 10.33
C LEU A 37 18.31 7.88 11.39
N VAL A 38 18.66 7.65 12.65
CA VAL A 38 17.68 7.64 13.76
C VAL A 38 17.07 9.02 13.96
N ILE A 39 17.86 10.10 13.94
CA ILE A 39 17.33 11.46 14.07
C ILE A 39 16.38 11.79 12.92
N ILE A 40 16.74 11.43 11.68
CA ILE A 40 15.85 11.63 10.51
C ILE A 40 14.55 10.86 10.71
N LEU A 41 14.62 9.58 11.07
CA LEU A 41 13.44 8.74 11.30
C LEU A 41 12.50 9.35 12.34
N LEU A 42 13.05 9.75 13.49
CA LEU A 42 12.29 10.33 14.58
C LEU A 42 11.69 11.69 14.21
N GLY A 43 12.45 12.53 13.50
CA GLY A 43 11.95 13.81 12.98
C GLY A 43 10.76 13.61 12.06
N VAL A 44 10.86 12.68 11.10
CA VAL A 44 9.75 12.36 10.17
C VAL A 44 8.52 11.83 10.91
N ILE A 45 8.70 10.95 11.91
CA ILE A 45 7.59 10.46 12.75
C ILE A 45 6.94 11.61 13.52
N CYS A 46 7.72 12.59 13.97
CA CYS A 46 7.24 13.79 14.63
C CYS A 46 6.64 14.84 13.68
N GLY A 47 6.57 14.56 12.38
CA GLY A 47 5.96 15.44 11.38
C GLY A 47 6.89 16.51 10.80
N CYS A 48 8.21 16.35 10.93
CA CYS A 48 9.15 17.21 10.22
C CYS A 48 9.12 16.91 8.72
N GLU A 49 8.91 17.94 7.91
CA GLU A 49 8.84 17.88 6.45
C GLU A 49 10.12 18.41 5.78
N THR A 50 10.95 19.15 6.52
CA THR A 50 12.18 19.77 5.98
C THR A 50 13.45 19.39 6.75
N TRP A 51 14.62 19.49 6.09
CA TRP A 51 15.92 19.25 6.74
C TRP A 51 16.21 20.27 7.85
N ILE A 52 15.67 21.48 7.75
CA ILE A 52 15.77 22.52 8.77
C ILE A 52 14.96 22.09 9.99
N GLU A 53 13.74 21.63 9.79
CA GLU A 53 12.91 21.11 10.89
C GLU A 53 13.52 19.89 11.58
N ILE A 54 14.21 19.00 10.83
CA ILE A 54 14.94 17.87 11.43
C ILE A 54 16.12 18.36 12.28
N GLU A 55 16.85 19.38 11.84
CA GLU A 55 17.91 20.01 12.64
C GLU A 55 17.34 20.67 13.91
N ASP A 56 16.26 21.44 13.77
CA ASP A 56 15.56 22.09 14.89
C ASP A 56 15.02 21.05 15.89
N TYR A 57 14.43 19.96 15.39
CA TYR A 57 13.99 18.82 16.19
C TYR A 57 15.16 18.21 16.99
N ALA A 58 16.28 17.98 16.33
CA ALA A 58 17.47 17.39 16.95
C ALA A 58 18.04 18.29 18.06
N HIS A 59 18.02 19.61 17.86
CA HIS A 59 18.39 20.57 18.90
C HIS A 59 17.38 20.59 20.06
N ALA A 60 16.07 20.63 19.75
CA ALA A 60 15.02 20.66 20.76
C ALA A 60 14.98 19.38 21.61
N LYS A 61 15.35 18.23 21.04
CA LYS A 61 15.37 16.93 21.71
C LYS A 61 16.76 16.45 22.11
N TYR A 62 17.77 17.30 22.03
CA TYR A 62 19.18 16.92 22.18
C TYR A 62 19.47 16.15 23.47
N GLU A 63 18.99 16.63 24.61
CA GLU A 63 19.20 15.97 25.91
C GLU A 63 18.56 14.59 25.97
N TRP A 64 17.41 14.40 25.32
CA TRP A 64 16.78 13.08 25.23
C TRP A 64 17.50 12.18 24.23
N LEU A 65 17.92 12.71 23.07
CA LEU A 65 18.66 11.94 22.05
C LEU A 65 19.97 11.39 22.61
N LYS A 66 20.66 12.11 23.50
CA LYS A 66 21.86 11.61 24.22
C LYS A 66 21.61 10.40 25.11
N THR A 67 20.37 10.14 25.50
CA THR A 67 20.04 8.96 26.32
C THR A 67 19.99 7.68 25.49
N ILE A 68 19.88 7.80 24.16
CA ILE A 68 19.70 6.70 23.21
C ILE A 68 20.77 6.63 22.11
N LEU A 69 21.47 7.74 21.83
CA LEU A 69 22.49 7.87 20.78
C LEU A 69 23.82 8.38 21.37
N GLU A 70 24.93 8.09 20.69
CA GLU A 70 26.26 8.52 21.14
C GLU A 70 26.57 9.99 20.80
N LEU A 71 26.15 10.47 19.63
CA LEU A 71 26.30 11.85 19.17
C LEU A 71 27.72 12.43 19.33
N PRO A 72 28.79 11.78 18.84
CA PRO A 72 30.18 12.20 19.07
C PRO A 72 30.49 13.61 18.53
N GLY A 73 29.82 14.03 17.45
CA GLY A 73 29.90 15.37 16.88
C GLY A 73 28.77 16.31 17.30
N GLY A 74 27.90 15.90 18.24
CA GLY A 74 26.66 16.59 18.56
C GLY A 74 25.63 16.56 17.42
N VAL A 75 24.73 17.55 17.41
CA VAL A 75 23.69 17.71 16.38
C VAL A 75 24.34 18.09 15.05
N SER A 76 23.96 17.39 13.99
CA SER A 76 24.37 17.71 12.61
C SER A 76 23.54 18.84 12.02
N SER A 77 24.15 19.61 11.11
CA SER A 77 23.44 20.61 10.32
C SER A 77 22.50 19.99 9.29
N ASN A 78 21.49 20.74 8.85
CA ASN A 78 20.57 20.38 7.76
C ASN A 78 21.30 19.96 6.48
N ASP A 79 22.44 20.60 6.15
CA ASP A 79 23.27 20.24 5.00
C ASP A 79 23.88 18.84 5.12
N THR A 80 24.13 18.36 6.34
CA THR A 80 24.68 17.03 6.58
C THR A 80 23.60 15.96 6.40
N TYR A 81 22.39 16.16 6.93
CA TYR A 81 21.25 15.27 6.66
C TYR A 81 20.93 15.22 5.16
N ARG A 82 20.84 16.38 4.50
CA ARG A 82 20.58 16.47 3.05
C ARG A 82 21.63 15.70 2.26
N ARG A 83 22.93 15.96 2.50
CA ARG A 83 24.04 15.30 1.80
C ARG A 83 24.10 13.79 2.04
N LEU A 84 23.69 13.32 3.22
CA LEU A 84 23.59 11.91 3.50
C LEU A 84 22.48 11.28 2.64
N MET A 85 21.28 11.84 2.72
CA MET A 85 20.11 11.27 2.05
C MET A 85 20.19 11.32 0.53
N THR A 86 20.87 12.32 -0.06
CA THR A 86 21.14 12.36 -1.51
C THR A 86 22.06 11.22 -2.00
N ARG A 87 22.88 10.63 -1.12
CA ARG A 87 23.79 9.54 -1.48
C ARG A 87 23.30 8.17 -1.04
N MET A 88 22.28 8.14 -0.18
CA MET A 88 21.75 6.91 0.38
C MET A 88 21.07 6.09 -0.71
N LEU A 89 21.27 4.77 -0.69
CA LEU A 89 20.56 3.84 -1.56
C LEU A 89 19.15 3.60 -0.98
N PRO A 90 18.06 4.05 -1.64
CA PRO A 90 16.71 3.93 -1.09
C PRO A 90 16.32 2.48 -0.77
N GLN A 91 16.79 1.52 -1.57
CA GLN A 91 16.50 0.09 -1.38
C GLN A 91 17.05 -0.44 -0.07
N LYS A 92 18.19 0.08 0.41
CA LYS A 92 18.77 -0.35 1.69
C LYS A 92 18.02 0.21 2.89
N LEU A 93 17.52 1.43 2.78
CA LEU A 93 16.68 2.01 3.82
C LEU A 93 15.31 1.30 3.89
N GLU A 94 14.70 1.01 2.74
CA GLU A 94 13.46 0.24 2.65
C GLU A 94 13.63 -1.17 3.22
N GLU A 95 14.72 -1.86 2.89
CA GLU A 95 15.01 -3.19 3.41
C GLU A 95 15.18 -3.19 4.94
N ALA A 96 15.91 -2.21 5.49
CA ALA A 96 16.06 -2.04 6.94
C ALA A 96 14.71 -1.73 7.60
N TYR A 97 13.90 -0.84 7.02
CA TYR A 97 12.55 -0.56 7.51
C TYR A 97 11.66 -1.80 7.49
N ARG A 98 11.64 -2.55 6.37
CA ARG A 98 10.86 -3.78 6.24
C ARG A 98 11.27 -4.79 7.32
N GLN A 99 12.56 -5.05 7.48
CA GLN A 99 13.05 -5.97 8.52
C GLN A 99 12.73 -5.47 9.94
N TRP A 100 12.66 -4.17 10.14
CA TRP A 100 12.23 -3.59 11.40
C TRP A 100 10.75 -3.85 11.66
N VAL A 101 9.86 -3.67 10.68
CA VAL A 101 8.41 -3.84 10.89
C VAL A 101 7.91 -5.28 10.84
N LEU A 102 8.61 -6.18 10.12
CA LEU A 102 8.19 -7.58 9.92
C LEU A 102 7.83 -8.34 11.21
N PRO A 103 8.61 -8.26 12.30
CA PRO A 103 8.27 -8.93 13.55
C PRO A 103 6.93 -8.46 14.18
N TYR A 104 6.53 -7.21 13.90
CA TYR A 104 5.31 -6.58 14.43
C TYR A 104 4.07 -6.99 13.67
N VAL A 105 4.17 -7.01 12.33
CA VAL A 105 3.12 -7.54 11.46
C VAL A 105 2.89 -9.02 11.77
N GLY A 106 3.95 -9.79 12.04
CA GLY A 106 3.81 -11.23 12.22
C GLY A 106 3.35 -11.90 10.91
N GLY A 107 2.39 -12.83 11.00
CA GLY A 107 1.81 -13.47 9.82
C GLY A 107 0.73 -12.62 9.16
N CYS A 108 0.59 -12.76 7.84
CA CYS A 108 -0.43 -12.06 7.06
C CYS A 108 -1.76 -12.85 6.94
N ILE A 109 -1.90 -13.96 7.68
CA ILE A 109 -3.10 -14.80 7.66
C ILE A 109 -4.31 -13.97 8.10
N GLY A 110 -5.32 -13.90 7.24
CA GLY A 110 -6.56 -13.16 7.50
C GLY A 110 -6.41 -11.64 7.42
N LYS A 111 -5.27 -11.12 6.98
CA LYS A 111 -5.03 -9.68 6.82
C LYS A 111 -5.36 -9.20 5.42
N HIS A 112 -5.68 -7.91 5.31
CA HIS A 112 -5.94 -7.23 4.06
C HIS A 112 -4.70 -6.44 3.61
N ILE A 113 -4.16 -6.80 2.45
CA ILE A 113 -3.00 -6.15 1.84
C ILE A 113 -3.46 -5.41 0.60
N ALA A 114 -3.51 -4.07 0.66
CA ALA A 114 -3.77 -3.24 -0.50
C ALA A 114 -2.47 -2.95 -1.24
N ILE A 115 -2.40 -3.29 -2.53
CA ILE A 115 -1.32 -2.89 -3.42
C ILE A 115 -1.84 -1.77 -4.32
N ASP A 116 -1.29 -0.57 -4.13
CA ASP A 116 -1.71 0.64 -4.83
C ASP A 116 -0.50 1.44 -5.32
N GLY A 117 -0.65 2.07 -6.48
CA GLY A 117 0.35 2.92 -7.11
C GLY A 117 0.02 4.41 -6.93
N LYS A 118 0.90 5.14 -6.26
CA LYS A 118 0.78 6.59 -6.03
C LYS A 118 1.84 7.36 -6.80
N THR A 119 1.40 8.41 -7.50
CA THR A 119 2.28 9.36 -8.15
C THR A 119 2.48 10.57 -7.25
N ILE A 120 3.73 10.77 -6.80
CA ILE A 120 4.14 11.95 -6.06
C ILE A 120 4.43 13.06 -7.07
N CYS A 121 3.49 13.98 -7.21
CA CYS A 121 3.56 15.09 -8.16
C CYS A 121 4.52 16.21 -7.73
N THR A 122 4.83 16.32 -6.43
CA THR A 122 5.66 17.41 -5.87
C THR A 122 7.17 17.23 -6.15
N ALA A 123 7.59 16.04 -6.56
CA ALA A 123 8.98 15.77 -6.93
C ALA A 123 9.44 16.57 -8.17
N SER A 124 8.51 17.16 -8.95
CA SER A 124 8.78 17.96 -10.14
C SER A 124 9.51 19.28 -9.88
N ASN A 125 9.48 19.80 -8.64
CA ASN A 125 10.09 21.10 -8.31
C ASN A 125 11.61 21.04 -8.05
N TYR A 126 12.18 19.86 -7.90
CA TYR A 126 13.64 19.67 -7.90
C TYR A 126 14.05 19.09 -9.25
N ARG A 127 14.99 19.76 -9.92
CA ARG A 127 15.58 19.42 -11.22
C ARG A 127 16.10 17.97 -11.29
N LEU A 128 15.20 17.01 -11.46
CA LEU A 128 15.46 15.60 -11.81
C LEU A 128 14.95 15.31 -13.22
N SER A 129 14.87 16.32 -14.08
CA SER A 129 14.76 16.11 -15.52
C SER A 129 16.13 15.64 -16.03
N ASN A 130 16.44 14.36 -15.82
CA ASN A 130 17.48 13.65 -16.55
C ASN A 130 16.80 12.84 -17.67
N GLU A 131 17.56 12.36 -18.66
CA GLU A 131 17.03 11.60 -19.81
C GLU A 131 16.15 10.39 -19.41
N GLU A 132 16.31 9.85 -18.19
CA GLU A 132 15.56 8.70 -17.66
C GLU A 132 14.24 9.05 -16.95
N THR A 133 14.00 10.31 -16.54
CA THR A 133 12.75 10.73 -15.88
C THR A 133 12.24 12.06 -16.46
N PRO A 134 11.64 12.05 -17.65
CA PRO A 134 11.31 13.26 -18.41
C PRO A 134 10.34 14.22 -17.70
N GLU A 135 9.53 13.73 -16.75
CA GLU A 135 8.49 14.52 -16.09
C GLU A 135 8.73 14.82 -14.59
N GLY A 136 9.84 14.35 -14.00
CA GLY A 136 10.12 14.57 -12.57
C GLY A 136 9.06 13.99 -11.61
N LYS A 137 8.19 13.11 -12.10
CA LYS A 137 7.17 12.42 -11.30
C LYS A 137 7.76 11.15 -10.72
N LEU A 138 7.57 10.94 -9.42
CA LEU A 138 7.96 9.71 -8.75
C LEU A 138 6.72 8.83 -8.58
N HIS A 139 6.70 7.69 -9.25
CA HIS A 139 5.62 6.72 -9.09
C HIS A 139 6.08 5.59 -8.16
N ILE A 140 5.32 5.35 -7.09
CA ILE A 140 5.62 4.35 -6.07
C ILE A 140 4.43 3.43 -5.93
N ILE A 141 4.70 2.13 -6.00
CA ILE A 141 3.75 1.09 -5.63
C ILE A 141 4.05 0.71 -4.20
N SER A 142 3.01 0.62 -3.36
CA SER A 142 3.14 0.21 -1.96
C SER A 142 2.20 -0.93 -1.65
N ALA A 143 2.68 -1.93 -0.92
CA ALA A 143 1.85 -2.92 -0.23
C ALA A 143 1.54 -2.41 1.19
N TRP A 144 0.27 -2.22 1.49
CA TRP A 144 -0.22 -1.68 2.76
C TRP A 144 -1.07 -2.71 3.50
N VAL A 145 -0.68 -3.07 4.73
CA VAL A 145 -1.46 -3.94 5.60
C VAL A 145 -2.42 -3.09 6.41
N ARG A 146 -3.71 -3.28 6.18
CA ARG A 146 -4.75 -2.44 6.76
C ARG A 146 -4.81 -2.58 8.28
N GLU A 147 -4.79 -3.80 8.79
CA GLU A 147 -4.99 -4.09 10.21
C GLU A 147 -3.87 -3.53 11.09
N ASP A 148 -2.64 -3.47 10.57
CA ASP A 148 -1.47 -2.97 11.29
C ASP A 148 -1.15 -1.50 10.98
N GLY A 149 -1.73 -0.93 9.91
CA GLY A 149 -1.42 0.43 9.47
C GLY A 149 0.03 0.61 9.02
N ILE A 150 0.60 -0.41 8.39
CA ILE A 150 2.03 -0.46 8.01
C ILE A 150 2.18 -0.81 6.53
N SER A 151 3.19 -0.21 5.88
CA SER A 151 3.61 -0.62 4.55
C SER A 151 4.60 -1.79 4.63
N LEU A 152 4.29 -2.92 3.99
CA LEU A 152 5.18 -4.09 3.97
C LEU A 152 6.34 -3.96 2.98
N GLY A 153 6.17 -3.14 1.96
CA GLY A 153 7.18 -2.94 0.95
C GLY A 153 6.72 -1.91 -0.08
N GLN A 154 7.70 -1.27 -0.70
CA GLN A 154 7.47 -0.26 -1.71
C GLN A 154 8.44 -0.45 -2.87
N ILE A 155 7.96 -0.25 -4.10
CA ILE A 155 8.77 -0.30 -5.31
C ILE A 155 8.58 1.00 -6.09
N LYS A 156 9.69 1.65 -6.42
CA LYS A 156 9.70 2.76 -7.37
C LYS A 156 9.53 2.21 -8.78
N THR A 157 8.70 2.89 -9.56
CA THR A 157 8.46 2.65 -10.98
C THR A 157 8.54 3.96 -11.75
N ASP A 158 8.92 3.90 -13.02
CA ASP A 158 9.09 5.11 -13.83
C ASP A 158 7.74 5.69 -14.30
N GLU A 159 6.77 4.82 -14.56
CA GLU A 159 5.44 5.19 -15.04
C GLU A 159 4.36 4.26 -14.49
N LYS A 160 3.11 4.70 -14.57
CA LYS A 160 1.95 3.90 -14.12
C LYS A 160 1.80 2.58 -14.88
N SER A 161 2.10 2.57 -16.17
CA SER A 161 2.19 1.38 -17.04
C SER A 161 3.08 0.27 -16.46
N ASN A 162 4.10 0.63 -15.69
CA ASN A 162 5.07 -0.31 -15.17
C ASN A 162 4.55 -1.10 -13.95
N GLU A 163 3.39 -0.73 -13.38
CA GLU A 163 2.74 -1.44 -12.27
C GLU A 163 2.54 -2.92 -12.56
N ILE A 164 2.11 -3.27 -13.78
CA ILE A 164 1.86 -4.66 -14.21
C ILE A 164 3.11 -5.53 -14.04
N THR A 165 4.31 -4.96 -14.24
CA THR A 165 5.58 -5.70 -14.09
C THR A 165 6.17 -5.61 -12.68
N ALA A 166 5.80 -4.59 -11.92
CA ALA A 166 6.33 -4.34 -10.59
C ALA A 166 5.56 -5.08 -9.50
N ILE A 167 4.24 -5.22 -9.62
CA ILE A 167 3.40 -5.98 -8.69
C ILE A 167 3.90 -7.43 -8.55
N PRO A 168 4.18 -8.19 -9.63
CA PRO A 168 4.75 -9.52 -9.51
C PRO A 168 6.07 -9.55 -8.74
N LYS A 169 6.95 -8.55 -8.93
CA LYS A 169 8.24 -8.48 -8.23
C LYS A 169 8.05 -8.18 -6.74
N MET A 170 7.07 -7.35 -6.41
CA MET A 170 6.69 -7.07 -5.02
C MET A 170 6.14 -8.34 -4.34
N LEU A 171 5.24 -9.06 -5.00
CA LEU A 171 4.74 -10.34 -4.49
C LEU A 171 5.85 -11.39 -4.32
N ASP A 172 6.98 -11.25 -5.01
CA ASP A 172 8.09 -12.18 -4.83
C ASP A 172 8.82 -12.01 -3.49
N THR A 173 8.88 -10.78 -2.99
CA THR A 173 9.62 -10.42 -1.78
C THR A 173 8.74 -10.41 -0.54
N LEU A 174 7.42 -10.30 -0.69
CA LEU A 174 6.47 -10.25 0.42
C LEU A 174 5.96 -11.64 0.81
N ASP A 175 5.87 -11.87 2.13
CA ASP A 175 5.10 -12.99 2.67
C ASP A 175 3.62 -12.58 2.77
N VAL A 176 2.83 -13.02 1.79
CA VAL A 176 1.39 -12.72 1.69
C VAL A 176 0.53 -13.93 2.07
N LYS A 177 1.12 -15.00 2.59
CA LYS A 177 0.43 -16.26 2.82
C LYS A 177 -0.80 -16.07 3.72
N GLY A 178 -1.95 -16.56 3.23
CA GLY A 178 -3.24 -16.47 3.91
C GLY A 178 -3.88 -15.07 3.92
N ALA A 179 -3.26 -14.07 3.29
CA ALA A 179 -3.81 -12.72 3.17
C ALA A 179 -4.85 -12.61 2.05
N VAL A 180 -5.57 -11.50 2.04
CA VAL A 180 -6.37 -11.03 0.92
C VAL A 180 -5.65 -9.84 0.30
N VAL A 181 -5.11 -10.02 -0.90
CA VAL A 181 -4.39 -9.02 -1.66
C VAL A 181 -5.36 -8.27 -2.56
N ALA A 182 -5.65 -7.02 -2.22
CA ALA A 182 -6.47 -6.13 -3.04
C ALA A 182 -5.60 -5.31 -3.99
N ILE A 183 -5.99 -5.24 -5.25
CA ILE A 183 -5.26 -4.52 -6.28
C ILE A 183 -6.25 -3.74 -7.14
N ASP A 184 -5.81 -2.57 -7.58
CA ASP A 184 -6.58 -1.71 -8.46
C ASP A 184 -6.84 -2.37 -9.83
N ALA A 185 -7.62 -1.66 -10.66
CA ALA A 185 -8.05 -2.21 -11.93
C ALA A 185 -6.88 -2.43 -12.90
N MET A 186 -5.80 -1.66 -12.78
CA MET A 186 -4.65 -1.79 -13.67
C MET A 186 -3.90 -3.09 -13.43
N GLY A 187 -3.77 -3.50 -12.16
CA GLY A 187 -3.21 -4.79 -11.76
C GLY A 187 -4.16 -5.99 -11.90
N CYS A 188 -5.39 -5.80 -12.38
CA CYS A 188 -6.34 -6.87 -12.65
C CYS A 188 -5.93 -7.68 -13.89
N GLN A 189 -4.98 -8.59 -13.69
CA GLN A 189 -4.36 -9.44 -14.71
C GLN A 189 -4.38 -10.91 -14.25
N VAL A 190 -4.58 -11.82 -15.20
CA VAL A 190 -4.60 -13.26 -14.93
C VAL A 190 -3.29 -13.73 -14.28
N ASP A 191 -2.14 -13.36 -14.83
CA ASP A 191 -0.82 -13.75 -14.29
C ASP A 191 -0.60 -13.26 -12.85
N ILE A 192 -1.10 -12.07 -12.51
CA ILE A 192 -1.02 -11.52 -11.15
C ILE A 192 -1.92 -12.33 -10.21
N ALA A 193 -3.15 -12.62 -10.63
CA ALA A 193 -4.08 -13.45 -9.89
C ALA A 193 -3.48 -14.83 -9.60
N GLU A 194 -2.93 -15.50 -10.62
CA GLU A 194 -2.28 -16.80 -10.49
C GLU A 194 -1.14 -16.77 -9.46
N LYS A 195 -0.29 -15.74 -9.54
CA LYS A 195 0.84 -15.57 -8.62
C LYS A 195 0.41 -15.39 -7.17
N ILE A 196 -0.68 -14.65 -6.92
CA ILE A 196 -1.24 -14.49 -5.57
C ILE A 196 -1.70 -15.85 -5.02
N ILE A 197 -2.37 -16.66 -5.85
CA ILE A 197 -2.82 -18.00 -5.46
C ILE A 197 -1.63 -18.94 -5.20
N ASP A 198 -0.60 -18.90 -6.03
CA ASP A 198 0.62 -19.70 -5.87
C ASP A 198 1.39 -19.37 -4.59
N ARG A 199 1.23 -18.14 -4.09
CA ARG A 199 1.75 -17.68 -2.79
C ARG A 199 0.82 -18.03 -1.62
N GLU A 200 -0.16 -18.90 -1.82
CA GLU A 200 -1.16 -19.31 -0.82
C GLU A 200 -1.97 -18.13 -0.25
N ALA A 201 -2.16 -17.07 -1.03
CA ALA A 201 -2.98 -15.92 -0.69
C ALA A 201 -4.29 -15.93 -1.49
N ASN A 202 -5.18 -14.98 -1.18
CA ASN A 202 -6.40 -14.71 -1.93
C ASN A 202 -6.30 -13.34 -2.61
N TYR A 203 -6.96 -13.16 -3.75
CA TYR A 203 -7.02 -11.86 -4.41
C TYR A 203 -8.40 -11.20 -4.31
N LEU A 204 -8.42 -9.87 -4.36
CA LEU A 204 -9.58 -9.04 -4.60
C LEU A 204 -9.20 -7.98 -5.64
N LEU A 205 -9.55 -8.18 -6.90
CA LEU A 205 -9.08 -7.34 -8.00
C LEU A 205 -10.22 -6.46 -8.50
N ALA A 206 -9.99 -5.16 -8.60
CA ALA A 206 -10.96 -4.25 -9.19
C ALA A 206 -11.11 -4.57 -10.69
N LEU A 207 -12.35 -4.71 -11.15
CA LEU A 207 -12.68 -5.07 -12.52
C LEU A 207 -13.16 -3.82 -13.28
N LYS A 208 -12.43 -3.46 -14.34
CA LYS A 208 -12.82 -2.41 -15.29
C LYS A 208 -12.70 -2.93 -16.72
N LYS A 209 -12.86 -2.03 -17.69
CA LYS A 209 -12.84 -2.32 -19.12
C LYS A 209 -11.50 -2.80 -19.68
N ASN A 210 -10.44 -2.88 -18.86
CA ASN A 210 -9.20 -3.55 -19.23
C ASN A 210 -9.38 -5.08 -19.36
N GLN A 211 -10.39 -5.65 -18.74
CA GLN A 211 -10.83 -7.04 -18.91
C GLN A 211 -12.25 -7.05 -19.49
N LEU A 212 -12.42 -6.55 -20.72
CA LEU A 212 -13.72 -6.17 -21.28
C LEU A 212 -14.77 -7.29 -21.23
N ASN A 213 -14.45 -8.49 -21.71
CA ASN A 213 -15.41 -9.60 -21.77
C ASN A 213 -15.91 -10.00 -20.38
N LEU A 214 -15.01 -10.05 -19.39
CA LEU A 214 -15.36 -10.36 -18.01
C LEU A 214 -16.16 -9.21 -17.38
N TYR A 215 -15.76 -7.97 -17.63
CA TYR A 215 -16.47 -6.78 -17.17
C TYR A 215 -17.92 -6.75 -17.68
N GLU A 216 -18.13 -6.94 -18.97
CA GLU A 216 -19.48 -6.95 -19.58
C GLU A 216 -20.34 -8.08 -19.02
N SER A 217 -19.77 -9.29 -18.90
CA SER A 217 -20.46 -10.45 -18.32
C SER A 217 -20.92 -10.19 -16.87
N VAL A 218 -20.03 -9.61 -16.05
CA VAL A 218 -20.31 -9.29 -14.65
C VAL A 218 -21.34 -8.16 -14.55
N GLU A 219 -21.20 -7.11 -15.35
CA GLU A 219 -22.13 -5.98 -15.37
C GLU A 219 -23.54 -6.43 -15.80
N GLU A 220 -23.65 -7.25 -16.84
CA GLU A 220 -24.93 -7.81 -17.31
C GLU A 220 -25.58 -8.71 -16.26
N TYR A 221 -24.79 -9.57 -15.61
CA TYR A 221 -25.29 -10.42 -14.53
C TYR A 221 -25.90 -9.61 -13.40
N PHE A 222 -25.21 -8.60 -12.87
CA PHE A 222 -25.76 -7.79 -11.77
C PHE A 222 -27.00 -6.99 -12.20
N LYS A 223 -27.09 -6.55 -13.47
CA LYS A 223 -28.31 -5.93 -14.00
C LYS A 223 -29.47 -6.93 -14.02
N TRP A 224 -29.25 -8.14 -14.52
CA TRP A 224 -30.25 -9.20 -14.61
C TRP A 224 -30.68 -9.69 -13.22
N ALA A 225 -29.73 -10.04 -12.35
CA ALA A 225 -29.97 -10.60 -11.03
C ALA A 225 -30.79 -9.67 -10.11
N ARG A 226 -30.70 -8.35 -10.29
CA ARG A 226 -31.54 -7.37 -9.58
C ARG A 226 -33.01 -7.39 -10.01
N THR A 227 -33.29 -7.84 -11.23
CA THR A 227 -34.64 -7.89 -11.81
C THR A 227 -35.29 -9.27 -11.65
N GLU A 228 -34.50 -10.34 -11.60
CA GLU A 228 -35.00 -11.71 -11.50
C GLU A 228 -35.19 -12.12 -10.02
N PRO A 229 -36.41 -12.48 -9.56
CA PRO A 229 -36.69 -12.72 -8.14
C PRO A 229 -35.93 -13.87 -7.49
N ILE A 230 -35.53 -14.88 -8.27
CA ILE A 230 -34.80 -16.06 -7.77
C ILE A 230 -33.35 -15.67 -7.49
N GLU A 231 -32.68 -15.08 -8.47
CA GLU A 231 -31.30 -14.63 -8.37
C GLU A 231 -31.11 -13.56 -7.31
N LYS A 232 -32.05 -12.62 -7.22
CA LYS A 232 -32.02 -11.58 -6.19
C LYS A 232 -31.95 -12.17 -4.78
N LYS A 233 -32.51 -13.35 -4.54
CA LYS A 233 -32.43 -14.04 -3.24
C LYS A 233 -31.10 -14.77 -3.03
N GLN A 234 -30.37 -15.07 -4.10
CA GLN A 234 -29.05 -15.68 -4.04
C GLN A 234 -27.95 -14.63 -3.86
N LEU A 235 -28.16 -13.41 -4.36
CA LEU A 235 -27.29 -12.28 -4.08
C LEU A 235 -27.25 -12.00 -2.58
N LYS A 236 -26.03 -11.99 -2.04
CA LYS A 236 -25.80 -11.49 -0.68
C LYS A 236 -25.67 -9.98 -0.79
N GLU A 237 -26.50 -9.25 -0.05
CA GLU A 237 -26.53 -7.79 -0.09
C GLU A 237 -26.27 -7.21 1.31
N TYR A 238 -25.44 -6.17 1.38
CA TYR A 238 -25.23 -5.37 2.57
C TYR A 238 -25.16 -3.89 2.20
N SER A 239 -25.97 -3.06 2.86
CA SER A 239 -26.02 -1.62 2.64
C SER A 239 -25.71 -0.86 3.93
N TYR A 240 -24.95 0.23 3.82
CA TYR A 240 -24.58 1.08 4.96
C TYR A 240 -24.40 2.54 4.53
N GLU A 241 -24.43 3.43 5.51
CA GLU A 241 -24.23 4.88 5.33
C GLU A 241 -22.92 5.31 5.99
N GLU A 242 -22.16 6.16 5.29
CA GLU A 242 -20.98 6.84 5.81
C GLU A 242 -21.19 8.35 5.82
N HIS A 243 -20.78 8.97 6.93
CA HIS A 243 -20.70 10.43 7.08
C HIS A 243 -19.23 10.84 7.06
N GLU A 244 -18.78 11.43 5.95
CA GLU A 244 -17.40 11.89 5.83
C GLU A 244 -17.38 13.33 5.32
N HIS A 245 -16.74 14.24 6.08
CA HIS A 245 -16.63 15.68 5.76
C HIS A 245 -17.95 16.35 5.35
N GLY A 246 -19.07 15.98 5.99
CA GLY A 246 -20.40 16.54 5.71
C GLY A 246 -21.12 15.95 4.49
N ARG A 247 -20.58 14.87 3.89
CA ARG A 247 -21.23 14.13 2.80
C ARG A 247 -21.89 12.88 3.35
N HIS A 248 -23.16 12.68 2.96
CA HIS A 248 -23.88 11.43 3.15
C HIS A 248 -23.61 10.52 1.95
N VAL A 249 -22.99 9.38 2.20
CA VAL A 249 -22.68 8.40 1.17
C VAL A 249 -23.33 7.08 1.55
N TYR A 250 -24.25 6.62 0.72
CA TYR A 250 -24.85 5.30 0.83
C TYR A 250 -24.05 4.34 -0.03
N ARG A 251 -23.58 3.23 0.55
CA ARG A 251 -22.93 2.15 -0.20
C ARG A 251 -23.73 0.87 -0.06
N THR A 252 -23.93 0.21 -1.19
CA THR A 252 -24.51 -1.13 -1.27
C THR A 252 -23.46 -2.06 -1.86
N VAL A 253 -23.20 -3.16 -1.19
CA VAL A 253 -22.30 -4.23 -1.60
C VAL A 253 -23.15 -5.46 -1.90
N GLU A 254 -23.06 -5.95 -3.12
CA GLU A 254 -23.70 -7.18 -3.59
C GLU A 254 -22.62 -8.20 -3.96
N VAL A 255 -22.76 -9.43 -3.47
CA VAL A 255 -21.81 -10.53 -3.73
C VAL A 255 -22.55 -11.70 -4.35
N CYS A 256 -21.98 -12.26 -5.41
CA CYS A 256 -22.35 -13.56 -5.95
C CYS A 256 -21.16 -14.53 -5.86
N ASN A 257 -21.38 -15.67 -5.21
CA ASN A 257 -20.39 -16.75 -5.06
C ASN A 257 -20.56 -17.87 -6.10
N ASP A 258 -21.59 -17.81 -6.95
CA ASP A 258 -21.70 -18.69 -8.12
C ASP A 258 -21.13 -17.97 -9.35
N VAL A 259 -19.96 -18.42 -9.78
CA VAL A 259 -19.24 -17.90 -10.96
C VAL A 259 -19.16 -18.92 -12.09
N SER A 260 -19.83 -20.08 -11.94
CA SER A 260 -19.71 -21.22 -12.86
C SER A 260 -20.21 -20.93 -14.27
N TRP A 261 -21.09 -19.94 -14.42
CA TRP A 261 -21.69 -19.48 -15.67
C TRP A 261 -20.80 -18.52 -16.46
N ILE A 262 -19.75 -17.95 -15.85
CA ILE A 262 -18.84 -17.01 -16.53
C ILE A 262 -17.93 -17.83 -17.48
N GLU A 263 -17.99 -17.56 -18.78
CA GLU A 263 -17.18 -18.31 -19.76
C GLU A 263 -15.68 -18.21 -19.48
N THR A 264 -15.20 -17.02 -19.11
CA THR A 264 -13.80 -16.74 -18.80
C THR A 264 -13.37 -17.20 -17.41
N VAL A 265 -14.25 -17.81 -16.60
CA VAL A 265 -13.91 -18.27 -15.23
C VAL A 265 -12.67 -19.18 -15.20
N ARG A 266 -12.47 -19.96 -16.28
CA ARG A 266 -11.35 -20.91 -16.41
C ARG A 266 -10.00 -20.24 -16.58
N GLU A 267 -9.98 -18.99 -17.03
CA GLU A 267 -8.76 -18.19 -17.16
C GLU A 267 -8.30 -17.69 -15.79
N TRP A 268 -9.20 -17.53 -14.82
CA TRP A 268 -8.90 -16.97 -13.50
C TRP A 268 -8.76 -18.08 -12.47
N LYS A 269 -7.51 -18.35 -12.08
CA LYS A 269 -7.19 -19.38 -11.09
C LYS A 269 -7.92 -19.14 -9.77
N ARG A 270 -8.79 -20.10 -9.42
CA ARG A 270 -9.62 -20.09 -8.19
C ARG A 270 -10.57 -18.90 -8.11
N LEU A 271 -11.08 -18.36 -9.22
CA LEU A 271 -12.19 -17.40 -9.18
C LEU A 271 -13.39 -18.03 -8.45
N SER A 272 -13.86 -17.39 -7.38
CA SER A 272 -14.92 -17.93 -6.51
C SER A 272 -16.05 -16.94 -6.25
N SER A 273 -15.83 -15.63 -6.48
CA SER A 273 -16.92 -14.66 -6.35
C SER A 273 -16.72 -13.45 -7.23
N ILE A 274 -17.85 -12.79 -7.53
CA ILE A 274 -17.91 -11.46 -8.14
C ILE A 274 -18.66 -10.52 -7.19
N VAL A 275 -18.26 -9.25 -7.20
CA VAL A 275 -18.78 -8.24 -6.28
C VAL A 275 -19.17 -6.99 -7.07
N CYS A 276 -20.32 -6.42 -6.73
CA CYS A 276 -20.75 -5.11 -7.19
C CYS A 276 -20.86 -4.17 -6.00
N VAL A 277 -20.28 -2.98 -6.13
CA VAL A 277 -20.38 -1.91 -5.15
C VAL A 277 -21.04 -0.73 -5.82
N THR A 278 -22.19 -0.34 -5.29
CA THR A 278 -22.88 0.87 -5.73
C THR A 278 -22.76 1.93 -4.66
N ARG A 279 -22.21 3.08 -5.03
CA ARG A 279 -22.08 4.27 -4.20
C ARG A 279 -23.08 5.31 -4.66
N LYS A 280 -23.97 5.74 -3.77
CA LYS A 280 -24.91 6.84 -3.98
C LYS A 280 -24.55 7.98 -3.06
N GLY A 281 -24.47 9.18 -3.59
CA GLY A 281 -24.18 10.38 -2.83
C GLY A 281 -24.78 11.61 -3.47
N GLU A 282 -24.57 12.75 -2.83
CA GLU A 282 -24.96 14.06 -3.35
C GLU A 282 -23.73 14.94 -3.51
N ARG A 283 -23.59 15.56 -4.68
CA ARG A 283 -22.54 16.53 -4.99
C ARG A 283 -23.17 17.75 -5.63
N GLU A 284 -23.00 18.91 -5.00
CA GLU A 284 -23.50 20.20 -5.51
C GLU A 284 -25.01 20.18 -5.86
N GLY A 285 -25.83 19.49 -5.05
CA GLY A 285 -27.27 19.39 -5.28
C GLY A 285 -27.69 18.34 -6.32
N ARG A 286 -26.75 17.56 -6.87
CA ARG A 286 -27.02 16.47 -7.81
C ARG A 286 -26.72 15.12 -7.17
N GLN A 287 -27.64 14.17 -7.36
CA GLN A 287 -27.38 12.77 -7.01
C GLN A 287 -26.32 12.20 -7.96
N THR A 288 -25.33 11.54 -7.37
CA THR A 288 -24.27 10.81 -8.07
C THR A 288 -24.38 9.34 -7.72
N GLU A 289 -24.37 8.48 -8.73
CA GLU A 289 -24.32 7.03 -8.58
C GLU A 289 -23.07 6.52 -9.31
N GLU A 290 -22.20 5.83 -8.58
CA GLU A 290 -21.00 5.20 -9.11
C GLU A 290 -21.05 3.70 -8.82
N THR A 291 -20.76 2.87 -9.81
CA THR A 291 -20.70 1.42 -9.66
C THR A 291 -19.29 0.92 -9.94
N ALA A 292 -18.77 0.09 -9.05
CA ALA A 292 -17.50 -0.60 -9.20
C ALA A 292 -17.71 -2.11 -9.09
N TYR A 293 -16.96 -2.88 -9.90
CA TYR A 293 -17.00 -4.33 -9.88
C TYR A 293 -15.66 -4.88 -9.40
N TYR A 294 -15.69 -6.05 -8.76
CA TYR A 294 -14.51 -6.76 -8.31
C TYR A 294 -14.65 -8.26 -8.54
N ILE A 295 -13.51 -8.94 -8.66
CA ILE A 295 -13.43 -10.40 -8.68
C ILE A 295 -12.58 -10.89 -7.51
N SER A 296 -12.92 -12.05 -6.95
CA SER A 296 -12.17 -12.61 -5.82
C SER A 296 -12.00 -14.12 -5.89
N SER A 297 -10.91 -14.59 -5.29
CA SER A 297 -10.56 -16.01 -5.22
C SER A 297 -11.13 -16.79 -4.04
N ARG A 298 -12.02 -16.16 -3.29
CA ARG A 298 -12.66 -16.69 -2.08
C ARG A 298 -14.13 -16.29 -2.13
N GLU A 299 -14.98 -17.10 -1.53
CA GLU A 299 -16.36 -16.74 -1.26
C GLU A 299 -16.45 -15.69 -0.14
N TRP A 300 -17.45 -14.81 -0.24
CA TRP A 300 -17.66 -13.76 0.74
C TRP A 300 -19.09 -13.71 1.27
N GLU A 301 -19.22 -13.16 2.48
CA GLU A 301 -20.44 -12.51 2.94
C GLU A 301 -20.39 -11.01 2.57
N ALA A 302 -21.53 -10.40 2.30
CA ALA A 302 -21.57 -9.01 1.83
C ALA A 302 -21.09 -7.99 2.87
N ASP A 303 -21.31 -8.26 4.17
CA ASP A 303 -20.82 -7.43 5.27
C ASP A 303 -19.31 -7.61 5.52
N GLU A 304 -18.77 -8.83 5.36
CA GLU A 304 -17.32 -9.08 5.38
C GLU A 304 -16.62 -8.35 4.22
N MET A 305 -17.19 -8.45 3.01
CA MET A 305 -16.69 -7.78 1.82
C MET A 305 -16.74 -6.25 1.96
N ALA A 306 -17.82 -5.70 2.51
CA ALA A 306 -17.95 -4.26 2.76
C ALA A 306 -16.78 -3.71 3.59
N LYS A 307 -16.31 -4.46 4.60
CA LYS A 307 -15.14 -4.07 5.40
C LYS A 307 -13.86 -4.03 4.57
N HIS A 308 -13.67 -4.92 3.60
CA HIS A 308 -12.47 -4.96 2.77
C HIS A 308 -12.44 -3.81 1.76
N ILE A 309 -13.59 -3.47 1.17
CA ILE A 309 -13.71 -2.40 0.18
C ILE A 309 -13.54 -1.01 0.78
N GLN A 310 -13.96 -0.79 2.04
CA GLN A 310 -13.69 0.47 2.76
C GLN A 310 -12.20 0.75 2.96
N GLY A 311 -11.34 -0.28 2.88
CA GLY A 311 -9.91 -0.17 3.09
C GLY A 311 -9.06 -0.18 1.83
N HIS A 312 -9.68 -0.21 0.64
CA HIS A 312 -9.00 -0.19 -0.65
C HIS A 312 -8.91 1.23 -1.21
#